data_AF-A0A1Z9D5G0-F1
#
_entry.id   AF-A0A1Z9D5G0-F1
#
_cell.length_a   1.000
_cell.length_b   1.000
_cell.length_c   1.000
_cell.angle_alpha   90.00
_cell.angle_beta   90.00
_cell.angle_gamma   90.00
#
_symmetry.space_group_name_H-M   'P 1'
#
loop_
_entity.id
_entity.type
_entity.pdbx_description
1 polymer ?
#
loop_
_entity_poly.entity_id
_entity_poly.type
_entity_poly.pdbx_seq_one_letter_code
_entity_poly.pdbx_strand_id
1 'polypeptide(L)'
;MATKIISQGWQLPLPNSFLVDHSFSDGKQRDQTYDGPDKIYLQIGADGTEKYGPLTEDDIADGRPKPVDVVQWYEVDCARSNLHTLICQLRAPVVDEKEEDRNVDPSLVVNHPGSPDMSADGYDRFTYSSVLFPDDIYNFESVKVTNPGSAGPDDITISAFTAKEKLNGADEDKTWDMVRKHRNDELERSDSMIAEDMPDSMKTQLKAYRQVLRDLPAKMQAASVEPNIADMMFPMNPLHVDPPTDPADGDASLTPAWKPPAT
;
A
#
# COMPACT_ATOMS: atom_id res chain seq x y z
N MET A 1 -27.49 -7.76 -19.34
CA MET A 1 -27.77 -8.75 -18.26
C MET A 1 -27.12 -8.17 -17.03
N ALA A 2 -27.75 -8.27 -15.86
CA ALA A 2 -27.20 -7.69 -14.64
C ALA A 2 -25.90 -8.40 -14.25
N THR A 3 -24.88 -7.64 -13.86
CA THR A 3 -23.62 -8.19 -13.35
C THR A 3 -23.90 -9.15 -12.20
N LYS A 4 -23.43 -10.38 -12.31
CA LYS A 4 -23.61 -11.39 -11.27
C LYS A 4 -22.53 -11.22 -10.21
N ILE A 5 -22.93 -11.17 -8.94
CA ILE A 5 -21.99 -11.17 -7.81
C ILE A 5 -21.77 -12.60 -7.31
N ILE A 6 -20.53 -12.94 -7.00
CA ILE A 6 -20.11 -14.23 -6.43
C ILE A 6 -19.35 -14.02 -5.12
N SER A 7 -19.29 -15.09 -4.33
CA SER A 7 -18.39 -15.22 -3.18
C SER A 7 -17.51 -16.44 -3.47
N GLN A 8 -16.21 -16.22 -3.66
CA GLN A 8 -15.27 -17.23 -4.15
C GLN A 8 -14.10 -17.39 -3.18
N GLY A 9 -13.96 -18.58 -2.59
CA GLY A 9 -12.77 -18.94 -1.82
C GLY A 9 -11.56 -19.18 -2.74
N TRP A 10 -10.41 -18.64 -2.39
CA TRP A 10 -9.16 -18.77 -3.16
C TRP A 10 -7.93 -18.75 -2.25
N GLN A 11 -6.78 -19.13 -2.80
CA GLN A 11 -5.49 -19.11 -2.08
C GLN A 11 -4.65 -17.95 -2.57
N LEU A 12 -4.34 -17.00 -1.68
CA LEU A 12 -3.36 -15.95 -1.90
C LEU A 12 -1.95 -16.49 -1.66
N PRO A 13 -1.07 -16.54 -2.68
CA PRO A 13 0.34 -16.88 -2.46
C PRO A 13 1.01 -15.81 -1.61
N LEU A 14 1.76 -16.24 -0.60
CA LEU A 14 2.51 -15.38 0.29
C LEU A 14 4.02 -15.52 0.04
N PRO A 15 4.79 -14.43 0.20
CA PRO A 15 6.24 -14.51 0.15
C PRO A 15 6.80 -15.34 1.31
N ASN A 16 8.02 -15.84 1.15
CA ASN A 16 8.76 -16.55 2.19
C ASN A 16 8.91 -15.66 3.44
N SER A 17 9.24 -14.38 3.25
CA SER A 17 9.29 -13.39 4.33
C SER A 17 9.00 -11.98 3.78
N PHE A 18 7.90 -11.38 4.20
CA PHE A 18 7.52 -10.04 3.76
C PHE A 18 8.63 -9.01 4.06
N LEU A 19 8.93 -8.16 3.08
CA LEU A 19 10.00 -7.13 3.10
C LEU A 19 11.44 -7.65 3.29
N VAL A 20 11.67 -8.97 3.27
CA VAL A 20 13.02 -9.57 3.44
C VAL A 20 13.34 -10.52 2.29
N ASP A 21 12.47 -11.50 2.07
CA ASP A 21 12.56 -12.48 1.00
C ASP A 21 11.19 -12.58 0.32
N HIS A 22 11.02 -11.80 -0.73
CA HIS A 22 9.78 -11.75 -1.52
C HIS A 22 9.74 -12.81 -2.63
N SER A 23 10.43 -13.93 -2.44
CA SER A 23 10.25 -15.13 -3.26
C SER A 23 9.11 -16.01 -2.72
N PHE A 24 8.58 -16.90 -3.55
CA PHE A 24 7.43 -17.75 -3.24
C PHE A 24 7.80 -19.25 -3.21
N SER A 25 9.09 -19.56 -3.06
CA SER A 25 9.61 -20.92 -3.16
C SER A 25 9.12 -21.85 -2.06
N ASP A 26 8.77 -21.30 -0.89
CA ASP A 26 8.27 -22.09 0.25
C ASP A 26 6.79 -22.49 0.08
N GLY A 27 6.10 -21.95 -0.94
CA GLY A 27 4.71 -22.28 -1.24
C GLY A 27 3.72 -21.84 -0.15
N LYS A 28 4.05 -20.80 0.63
CA LYS A 28 3.16 -20.25 1.65
C LYS A 28 1.90 -19.67 0.99
N GLN A 29 0.75 -19.92 1.59
CA GLN A 29 -0.55 -19.46 1.09
C GLN A 29 -1.47 -19.07 2.24
N ARG A 30 -2.45 -18.21 1.96
CA ARG A 30 -3.52 -17.82 2.88
C ARG A 30 -4.87 -17.97 2.20
N ASP A 31 -5.82 -18.55 2.93
CA ASP A 31 -7.23 -18.59 2.53
C ASP A 31 -7.79 -17.16 2.47
N GLN A 32 -8.44 -16.85 1.34
CA GLN A 32 -9.12 -15.59 1.09
C GLN A 32 -10.50 -15.85 0.50
N THR A 33 -11.40 -14.88 0.68
CA THR A 33 -12.69 -14.87 0.00
C THR A 33 -12.78 -13.61 -0.84
N TYR A 34 -13.10 -13.75 -2.12
CA TYR A 34 -13.41 -12.66 -3.02
C TYR A 34 -14.92 -12.48 -3.08
N ASP A 35 -15.41 -11.27 -2.80
CA ASP A 35 -16.82 -10.93 -2.87
C ASP A 35 -17.06 -9.81 -3.90
N GLY A 36 -17.31 -10.18 -5.16
CA GLY A 36 -17.44 -9.22 -6.26
C GLY A 36 -18.07 -9.80 -7.52
N PRO A 37 -18.01 -9.07 -8.66
CA PRO A 37 -18.47 -9.55 -9.95
C PRO A 37 -17.90 -10.93 -10.32
N ASP A 38 -18.69 -11.77 -10.98
CA ASP A 38 -18.25 -13.08 -11.47
C ASP A 38 -17.23 -12.97 -12.60
N LYS A 39 -17.26 -11.84 -13.32
CA LYS A 39 -16.28 -11.48 -14.32
C LYS A 39 -16.10 -9.96 -14.39
N ILE A 40 -14.95 -9.54 -14.86
CA ILE A 40 -14.68 -8.16 -15.27
C ILE A 40 -14.05 -8.13 -16.66
N TYR A 41 -14.07 -6.97 -17.30
CA TYR A 41 -13.46 -6.77 -18.61
C TYR A 41 -12.38 -5.69 -18.54
N LEU A 42 -11.13 -6.10 -18.69
CA LEU A 42 -9.99 -5.17 -18.76
C LEU A 42 -9.93 -4.52 -20.13
N GLN A 43 -9.74 -3.20 -20.17
CA GLN A 43 -9.64 -2.44 -21.42
C GLN A 43 -8.19 -2.38 -21.90
N ILE A 44 -7.79 -3.38 -22.69
CA ILE A 44 -6.40 -3.63 -23.05
C ILE A 44 -6.01 -2.93 -24.35
N GLY A 45 -4.90 -2.18 -24.31
CA GLY A 45 -4.28 -1.58 -25.48
C GLY A 45 -3.34 -2.52 -26.24
N ALA A 46 -2.81 -2.06 -27.37
CA ALA A 46 -1.93 -2.87 -28.23
C ALA A 46 -0.62 -3.32 -27.55
N ASP A 47 -0.20 -2.63 -26.49
CA ASP A 47 0.98 -2.97 -25.68
C ASP A 47 0.70 -4.01 -24.58
N GLY A 48 -0.55 -4.45 -24.44
CA GLY A 48 -1.00 -5.43 -23.46
C GLY A 48 -1.31 -4.84 -22.09
N THR A 49 -1.20 -3.52 -21.94
CA THR A 49 -1.52 -2.83 -20.68
C THR A 49 -2.96 -2.34 -20.70
N GLU A 50 -3.54 -2.23 -19.51
CA GLU A 50 -4.85 -1.62 -19.32
C GLU A 50 -4.77 -0.10 -19.54
N LYS A 51 -5.70 0.45 -20.32
CA LYS A 51 -5.76 1.89 -20.65
C LYS A 51 -6.72 2.67 -19.77
N TYR A 52 -7.80 2.01 -19.38
CA TYR A 52 -8.88 2.57 -18.57
C TYR A 52 -9.34 1.50 -17.60
N GLY A 53 -10.00 1.91 -16.51
CA GLY A 53 -10.49 0.98 -15.50
C GLY A 53 -11.37 -0.15 -16.04
N PRO A 54 -11.53 -1.23 -15.27
CA PRO A 54 -12.28 -2.39 -15.70
C PRO A 54 -13.75 -2.06 -15.89
N LEU A 55 -14.38 -2.77 -16.80
CA LEU A 55 -15.81 -2.69 -17.06
C LEU A 55 -16.50 -3.91 -16.46
N THR A 56 -17.72 -3.69 -15.97
CA THR A 56 -18.63 -4.77 -15.60
C THR A 56 -19.45 -5.24 -16.81
N GLU A 57 -20.21 -6.33 -16.65
CA GLU A 57 -21.12 -6.80 -17.70
C GLU A 57 -22.20 -5.75 -18.01
N ASP A 58 -22.62 -4.98 -16.99
CA ASP A 58 -23.58 -3.88 -17.16
C ASP A 58 -22.99 -2.72 -17.98
N ASP A 59 -21.73 -2.34 -17.75
CA ASP A 59 -21.07 -1.28 -18.51
C ASP A 59 -20.93 -1.61 -20.00
N ILE A 60 -20.69 -2.89 -20.32
CA ILE A 60 -20.64 -3.37 -21.71
C ILE A 60 -22.05 -3.42 -22.31
N ALA A 61 -23.05 -3.86 -21.53
CA ALA A 61 -24.43 -3.92 -21.98
C ALA A 61 -25.05 -2.54 -22.26
N ASP A 62 -24.54 -1.48 -21.64
CA ASP A 62 -24.89 -0.07 -21.91
C ASP A 62 -24.51 0.38 -23.33
N GLY A 63 -23.71 -0.41 -24.06
CA GLY A 63 -23.37 -0.15 -25.46
C GLY A 63 -22.30 0.93 -25.64
N ARG A 64 -21.47 1.15 -24.61
CA ARG A 64 -20.36 2.10 -24.67
C ARG A 64 -19.41 1.74 -25.81
N PRO A 65 -19.06 2.69 -26.69
CA PRO A 65 -18.14 2.40 -27.77
C PRO A 65 -16.75 2.08 -27.21
N LYS A 66 -16.07 1.09 -27.79
CA LYS A 66 -14.69 0.77 -27.45
C LYS A 66 -13.78 1.96 -27.82
N PRO A 67 -12.97 2.50 -26.87
CA PRO A 67 -12.01 3.54 -27.17
C PRO A 67 -11.02 3.13 -28.28
N VAL A 68 -10.51 4.11 -29.04
CA VAL A 68 -9.68 3.87 -30.22
C VAL A 68 -8.33 3.21 -29.89
N ASP A 69 -7.83 3.44 -28.68
CA ASP A 69 -6.57 2.93 -28.15
C ASP A 69 -6.73 1.58 -27.43
N VAL A 70 -7.96 1.05 -27.34
CA VAL A 70 -8.28 -0.28 -26.78
C VAL A 70 -8.45 -1.28 -27.92
N VAL A 71 -7.59 -2.29 -27.95
CA VAL A 71 -7.64 -3.35 -28.96
C VAL A 71 -8.55 -4.50 -28.52
N GLN A 72 -8.64 -4.77 -27.23
CA GLN A 72 -9.40 -5.89 -26.67
C GLN A 72 -10.09 -5.52 -25.35
N TRP A 73 -11.34 -5.94 -25.19
CA TRP A 73 -11.96 -6.10 -23.87
C TRP A 73 -11.66 -7.51 -23.40
N TYR A 74 -10.68 -7.63 -22.51
CA TYR A 74 -10.20 -8.92 -22.03
C TYR A 74 -11.07 -9.38 -20.86
N GLU A 75 -11.84 -10.44 -21.07
CA GLU A 75 -12.68 -11.03 -20.03
C GLU A 75 -11.82 -11.77 -19.00
N VAL A 76 -11.98 -11.41 -17.73
CA VAL A 76 -11.38 -12.11 -16.59
C VAL A 76 -12.51 -12.76 -15.82
N ASP A 77 -12.63 -14.08 -15.93
CA ASP A 77 -13.55 -14.90 -15.11
C ASP A 77 -12.97 -15.07 -13.71
N CYS A 78 -13.57 -14.43 -12.71
CA CYS A 78 -13.06 -14.32 -11.36
C CYS A 78 -13.09 -15.65 -10.57
N ALA A 79 -13.78 -16.68 -11.07
CA ALA A 79 -13.80 -18.02 -10.48
C ALA A 79 -12.92 -19.03 -11.23
N ARG A 80 -12.25 -18.62 -12.32
CA ARG A 80 -11.49 -19.53 -13.20
C ARG A 80 -10.26 -20.14 -12.52
N SER A 81 -9.47 -19.32 -11.83
CA SER A 81 -8.25 -19.73 -11.14
C SER A 81 -7.84 -18.70 -10.09
N ASN A 82 -6.96 -19.07 -9.15
CA ASN A 82 -6.46 -18.14 -8.13
C ASN A 82 -5.82 -16.88 -8.73
N LEU A 83 -5.15 -16.99 -9.90
CA LEU A 83 -4.59 -15.83 -10.60
C LEU A 83 -5.69 -14.87 -11.07
N HIS A 84 -6.79 -15.41 -11.60
CA HIS A 84 -7.92 -14.59 -12.04
C HIS A 84 -8.64 -13.96 -10.84
N THR A 85 -8.87 -14.73 -9.78
CA THR A 85 -9.46 -14.22 -8.54
C THR A 85 -8.59 -13.12 -7.93
N LEU A 86 -7.25 -13.27 -7.93
CA LEU A 86 -6.31 -12.23 -7.52
C LEU A 86 -6.46 -10.94 -8.35
N ILE A 87 -6.53 -11.06 -9.68
CA ILE A 87 -6.68 -9.88 -10.55
C ILE A 87 -8.04 -9.22 -10.31
N CYS A 88 -9.11 -10.01 -10.14
CA CYS A 88 -10.42 -9.46 -9.79
C CYS A 88 -10.41 -8.78 -8.43
N GLN A 89 -9.78 -9.37 -7.42
CA GLN A 89 -9.64 -8.75 -6.10
C GLN A 89 -8.95 -7.39 -6.14
N LEU A 90 -7.98 -7.22 -7.04
CA LEU A 90 -7.20 -5.98 -7.18
C LEU A 90 -7.88 -4.93 -8.08
N ARG A 91 -8.74 -5.34 -9.01
CA ARG A 91 -9.26 -4.46 -10.07
C ARG A 91 -10.77 -4.29 -10.03
N ALA A 92 -11.52 -5.32 -9.65
CA ALA A 92 -12.97 -5.29 -9.69
C ALA A 92 -13.55 -4.32 -8.65
N PRO A 93 -14.74 -3.76 -8.90
CA PRO A 93 -15.53 -3.14 -7.85
C PRO A 93 -16.02 -4.22 -6.89
N VAL A 94 -15.23 -4.50 -5.86
CA VAL A 94 -15.56 -5.46 -4.79
C VAL A 94 -16.69 -4.92 -3.91
N VAL A 95 -17.36 -5.83 -3.20
CA VAL A 95 -18.40 -5.48 -2.23
C VAL A 95 -17.72 -5.19 -0.89
N ASP A 96 -17.34 -3.93 -0.68
CA ASP A 96 -16.54 -3.48 0.48
C ASP A 96 -17.05 -4.02 1.82
N GLU A 97 -18.36 -4.09 2.06
CA GLU A 97 -18.92 -4.55 3.34
C GLU A 97 -18.77 -6.06 3.61
N LYS A 98 -18.36 -6.83 2.59
CA LYS A 98 -18.13 -8.29 2.70
C LYS A 98 -16.65 -8.66 2.68
N GLU A 99 -15.80 -7.74 2.28
CA GLU A 99 -14.36 -7.94 2.25
C GLU A 99 -13.79 -8.03 3.68
N GLU A 100 -12.59 -8.59 3.79
CA GLU A 100 -11.91 -8.70 5.08
C GLU A 100 -11.62 -7.32 5.69
N ASP A 101 -11.82 -7.20 7.01
CA ASP A 101 -11.52 -5.97 7.73
C ASP A 101 -10.02 -5.65 7.65
N ARG A 102 -9.71 -4.42 7.20
CA ARG A 102 -8.35 -3.91 7.07
C ARG A 102 -7.85 -3.22 8.34
N ASN A 103 -8.66 -3.15 9.40
CA ASN A 103 -8.22 -2.68 10.71
C ASN A 103 -7.16 -3.63 11.28
N VAL A 104 -5.93 -3.14 11.43
CA VAL A 104 -4.82 -3.93 11.96
C VAL A 104 -4.93 -3.97 13.49
N ASP A 105 -5.25 -5.15 14.03
CA ASP A 105 -5.13 -5.41 15.47
C ASP A 105 -3.67 -5.22 15.90
N PRO A 106 -3.37 -4.43 16.95
CA PRO A 106 -2.00 -4.20 17.43
C PRO A 106 -1.22 -5.49 17.74
N SER A 107 -1.90 -6.60 18.05
CA SER A 107 -1.29 -7.92 18.26
C SER A 107 -0.73 -8.56 16.99
N LEU A 108 -1.17 -8.09 15.82
CA LEU A 108 -0.71 -8.54 14.50
C LEU A 108 0.48 -7.72 13.98
N VAL A 109 0.88 -6.67 14.71
CA VAL A 109 2.04 -5.85 14.36
C VAL A 109 3.32 -6.58 14.72
N VAL A 110 4.19 -6.79 13.73
CA VAL A 110 5.47 -7.48 13.89
C VAL A 110 6.63 -6.55 13.55
N ASN A 111 7.77 -6.78 14.20
CA ASN A 111 8.98 -6.00 13.98
C ASN A 111 9.74 -6.54 12.77
N HIS A 112 10.25 -5.64 11.93
CA HIS A 112 11.12 -6.02 10.84
C HIS A 112 12.43 -6.62 11.38
N PRO A 113 12.90 -7.78 10.90
CA PRO A 113 14.08 -8.44 11.46
C PRO A 113 15.37 -7.64 11.29
N GLY A 114 15.45 -6.78 10.26
CA GLY A 114 16.55 -5.83 10.06
C GLY A 114 16.47 -4.56 10.92
N SER A 115 15.44 -4.41 11.77
CA SER A 115 15.22 -3.24 12.64
C SER A 115 15.38 -3.66 14.12
N PRO A 116 16.60 -3.58 14.68
CA PRO A 116 16.84 -3.85 16.10
C PRO A 116 16.12 -2.81 16.96
N ASP A 117 15.84 -3.17 18.21
CA ASP A 117 15.27 -2.21 19.17
C ASP A 117 16.34 -1.19 19.57
N MET A 118 16.14 0.04 19.11
CA MET A 118 16.98 1.20 19.39
C MET A 118 16.18 2.34 20.02
N SER A 119 15.03 2.02 20.63
CA SER A 119 14.14 3.00 21.26
C SER A 119 14.82 3.76 22.41
N ALA A 120 15.74 3.11 23.14
CA ALA A 120 16.55 3.75 24.17
C ALA A 120 17.51 4.83 23.64
N ASP A 121 17.92 4.73 22.37
CA ASP A 121 18.72 5.75 21.68
C ASP A 121 17.84 6.80 20.99
N GLY A 122 16.51 6.68 21.07
CA GLY A 122 15.54 7.61 20.50
C GLY A 122 15.17 7.34 19.03
N TYR A 123 15.40 6.13 18.52
CA TYR A 123 15.01 5.74 17.15
C TYR A 123 13.75 4.88 17.15
N ASP A 124 12.90 5.11 16.15
CA ASP A 124 11.69 4.32 15.95
C ASP A 124 12.03 2.94 15.39
N ARG A 125 11.22 1.95 15.76
CA ARG A 125 11.38 0.58 15.28
C ARG A 125 10.47 0.35 14.09
N PHE A 126 11.00 -0.18 13.00
CA PHE A 126 10.21 -0.44 11.81
C PHE A 126 9.36 -1.70 12.01
N THR A 127 8.04 -1.53 11.86
CA THR A 127 7.04 -2.58 12.05
C THR A 127 6.08 -2.66 10.87
N TYR A 128 5.46 -3.82 10.67
CA TYR A 128 4.43 -4.04 9.66
C TYR A 128 3.38 -5.04 10.16
N SER A 129 2.23 -5.10 9.48
CA SER A 129 1.19 -6.09 9.80
C SER A 129 1.59 -7.49 9.33
N SER A 130 1.45 -8.48 10.21
CA SER A 130 1.65 -9.89 9.85
C SER A 130 0.58 -10.45 8.91
N VAL A 131 -0.59 -9.81 8.85
CA VAL A 131 -1.64 -10.12 7.86
C VAL A 131 -1.38 -9.29 6.62
N LEU A 132 -1.12 -9.98 5.50
CA LEU A 132 -0.81 -9.37 4.22
C LEU A 132 -2.02 -9.44 3.29
N PHE A 133 -2.32 -8.30 2.66
CA PHE A 133 -3.38 -8.20 1.67
C PHE A 133 -2.81 -8.38 0.26
N PRO A 134 -3.65 -8.72 -0.74
CA PRO A 134 -3.21 -8.85 -2.13
C PRO A 134 -2.44 -7.64 -2.66
N ASP A 135 -2.87 -6.42 -2.32
CA ASP A 135 -2.24 -5.14 -2.68
C ASP A 135 -0.93 -4.85 -1.92
N ASP A 136 -0.64 -5.60 -0.86
CA ASP A 136 0.67 -5.55 -0.22
C ASP A 136 1.74 -6.31 -1.03
N ILE A 137 1.31 -7.34 -1.73
CA ILE A 137 2.20 -8.33 -2.36
C ILE A 137 2.31 -8.09 -3.86
N TYR A 138 1.20 -7.73 -4.53
CA TYR A 138 1.10 -7.67 -5.98
C TYR A 138 0.91 -6.24 -6.49
N ASN A 139 1.62 -5.94 -7.58
CA ASN A 139 1.48 -4.67 -8.26
C ASN A 139 0.32 -4.74 -9.27
N PHE A 140 -0.81 -4.13 -8.95
CA PHE A 140 -1.98 -4.12 -9.85
C PHE A 140 -1.72 -3.38 -11.17
N GLU A 141 -0.72 -2.50 -11.24
CA GLU A 141 -0.32 -1.80 -12.48
C GLU A 141 0.51 -2.69 -13.41
N SER A 142 1.07 -3.79 -12.88
CA SER A 142 1.84 -4.75 -13.67
C SER A 142 0.98 -5.74 -14.46
N VAL A 143 -0.35 -5.68 -14.31
CA VAL A 143 -1.28 -6.55 -15.05
C VAL A 143 -1.08 -6.36 -16.55
N LYS A 144 -0.77 -7.47 -17.23
CA LYS A 144 -0.45 -7.47 -18.65
C LYS A 144 -1.06 -8.65 -19.35
N VAL A 145 -1.70 -8.38 -20.49
CA VAL A 145 -2.23 -9.40 -21.40
C VAL A 145 -1.24 -9.64 -22.53
N THR A 146 -0.94 -10.91 -22.78
CA THR A 146 -0.02 -11.35 -23.84
C THR A 146 -0.79 -11.51 -25.15
N ASN A 147 -0.21 -11.09 -26.27
CA ASN A 147 -0.83 -11.10 -27.61
C ASN A 147 -2.23 -10.42 -27.68
N PRO A 148 -2.35 -9.13 -27.32
CA PRO A 148 -3.63 -8.42 -27.33
C PRO A 148 -4.35 -8.50 -28.69
N GLY A 149 -5.65 -8.78 -28.64
CA GLY A 149 -6.51 -8.98 -29.82
C GLY A 149 -6.69 -10.44 -30.23
N SER A 150 -5.79 -11.34 -29.79
CA SER A 150 -5.92 -12.79 -29.94
C SER A 150 -5.69 -13.56 -28.64
N ALA A 151 -5.58 -12.85 -27.52
CA ALA A 151 -5.30 -13.43 -26.22
C ALA A 151 -6.40 -14.40 -25.80
N GLY A 152 -6.01 -15.61 -25.41
CA GLY A 152 -6.87 -16.58 -24.74
C GLY A 152 -7.12 -16.21 -23.28
N PRO A 153 -7.99 -16.95 -22.60
CA PRO A 153 -8.41 -16.65 -21.23
C PRO A 153 -7.30 -16.79 -20.17
N ASP A 154 -6.17 -17.43 -20.47
CA ASP A 154 -5.04 -17.56 -19.53
C ASP A 154 -3.81 -16.72 -19.94
N ASP A 155 -3.92 -15.91 -21.00
CA ASP A 155 -2.85 -15.04 -21.50
C ASP A 155 -2.73 -13.73 -20.70
N ILE A 156 -2.84 -13.81 -19.38
CA ILE A 156 -2.73 -12.66 -18.46
C ILE A 156 -1.71 -12.95 -17.37
N THR A 157 -0.95 -11.92 -17.00
CA THR A 157 0.09 -12.00 -15.98
C THR A 157 0.02 -10.81 -15.04
N ILE A 158 0.48 -11.01 -13.81
CA ILE A 158 0.71 -9.97 -12.81
C ILE A 158 2.03 -10.28 -12.10
N SER A 159 2.76 -9.23 -11.72
CA SER A 159 4.00 -9.33 -10.96
C SER A 159 3.76 -9.01 -9.49
N ALA A 160 4.40 -9.80 -8.62
CA ALA A 160 4.60 -9.40 -7.23
C ALA A 160 5.60 -8.24 -7.17
N PHE A 161 5.46 -7.37 -6.18
CA PHE A 161 6.50 -6.39 -5.85
C PHE A 161 7.81 -7.11 -5.49
N THR A 162 8.95 -6.46 -5.64
CA THR A 162 10.16 -6.86 -4.91
C THR A 162 10.11 -6.30 -3.48
N ALA A 163 10.91 -6.85 -2.56
CA ALA A 163 11.04 -6.28 -1.23
C ALA A 163 11.51 -4.82 -1.29
N LYS A 164 12.36 -4.48 -2.26
CA LYS A 164 12.88 -3.13 -2.47
C LYS A 164 11.80 -2.19 -2.98
N GLU A 165 11.00 -2.61 -3.97
CA GLU A 165 9.87 -1.83 -4.46
C GLU A 165 8.88 -1.49 -3.35
N LYS A 166 8.56 -2.45 -2.48
CA LYS A 166 7.62 -2.21 -1.38
C LYS A 166 8.21 -1.31 -0.29
N LEU A 167 9.52 -1.39 -0.02
CA LEU A 167 10.20 -0.53 0.97
C LEU A 167 10.46 0.89 0.45
N ASN A 168 10.85 1.02 -0.81
CA ASN A 168 11.43 2.26 -1.35
C ASN A 168 10.55 2.93 -2.40
N GLY A 169 9.50 2.26 -2.88
CA GLY A 169 8.70 2.70 -4.03
C GLY A 169 9.38 2.48 -5.38
N ALA A 170 10.56 1.84 -5.42
CA ALA A 170 11.32 1.53 -6.62
C ALA A 170 12.21 0.28 -6.38
N ASP A 171 12.56 -0.43 -7.45
CA ASP A 171 13.44 -1.61 -7.38
C ASP A 171 14.92 -1.23 -7.26
N GLU A 172 15.23 -0.36 -6.30
CA GLU A 172 16.57 0.16 -6.05
C GLU A 172 16.88 0.16 -4.55
N ASP A 173 18.12 -0.14 -4.18
CA ASP A 173 18.57 -0.02 -2.79
C ASP A 173 18.94 1.43 -2.45
N LYS A 174 18.48 1.89 -1.29
CA LYS A 174 18.94 3.16 -0.73
C LYS A 174 20.42 3.07 -0.38
N THR A 175 21.09 4.20 -0.55
CA THR A 175 22.48 4.36 -0.12
C THR A 175 22.55 5.18 1.16
N TRP A 176 23.69 5.11 1.86
CA TRP A 176 23.95 5.99 3.00
C TRP A 176 23.97 7.48 2.62
N ASP A 177 24.25 7.83 1.36
CA ASP A 177 24.10 9.20 0.88
C ASP A 177 22.63 9.65 0.89
N MET A 178 21.71 8.77 0.49
CA MET A 178 20.27 9.05 0.53
C MET A 178 19.76 9.21 1.98
N VAL A 179 20.16 8.32 2.89
CA VAL A 179 19.85 8.44 4.33
C VAL A 179 20.39 9.75 4.90
N ARG A 180 21.64 10.13 4.56
CA ARG A 180 22.22 11.42 4.97
C ARG A 180 21.49 12.61 4.38
N LYS A 181 20.96 12.50 3.16
CA LYS A 181 20.13 13.54 2.54
C LYS A 181 18.81 13.70 3.30
N HIS A 182 18.06 12.63 3.54
CA HIS A 182 16.83 12.67 4.32
C HIS A 182 17.04 13.29 5.70
N ARG A 183 18.12 12.90 6.40
CA ARG A 183 18.54 13.55 7.65
C ARG A 183 18.75 15.05 7.50
N ASN A 184 19.42 15.50 6.44
CA ASN A 184 19.64 16.93 6.22
C ASN A 184 18.33 17.65 5.94
N ASP A 185 17.41 17.04 5.20
CA ASP A 185 16.08 17.60 4.91
C ASP A 185 15.26 17.76 6.20
N GLU A 186 15.29 16.79 7.11
CA GLU A 186 14.62 16.88 8.43
C GLU A 186 15.30 17.92 9.36
N LEU A 187 16.61 18.05 9.30
CA LEU A 187 17.34 19.11 10.00
C LEU A 187 17.00 20.49 9.42
N GLU A 188 16.78 20.63 8.12
CA GLU A 188 16.37 21.88 7.50
C GLU A 188 14.93 22.25 7.88
N ARG A 189 14.00 21.29 7.81
CA ARG A 189 12.59 21.47 8.20
C ARG A 189 12.45 21.91 9.65
N SER A 190 13.25 21.34 10.55
CA SER A 190 13.23 21.69 11.98
C SER A 190 14.03 22.95 12.34
N ASP A 191 14.71 23.60 11.39
CA ASP A 191 15.58 24.75 11.68
C ASP A 191 14.76 25.99 12.10
N SER A 192 13.69 26.27 11.37
CA SER A 192 12.78 27.40 11.65
C SER A 192 11.89 27.19 12.88
N MET A 193 11.89 25.98 13.46
CA MET A 193 11.05 25.64 14.61
C MET A 193 11.63 26.14 15.94
N ILE A 194 12.88 26.60 15.99
CA ILE A 194 13.48 27.13 17.23
C ILE A 194 13.44 28.66 17.19
N ALA A 195 12.48 29.27 17.91
CA ALA A 195 12.37 30.72 18.08
C ALA A 195 12.80 31.15 19.50
N GLU A 196 13.24 32.40 19.66
CA GLU A 196 13.71 32.93 20.96
C GLU A 196 12.61 32.99 22.02
N ASP A 197 11.36 33.18 21.62
CA ASP A 197 10.17 33.29 22.46
C ASP A 197 9.53 31.93 22.82
N MET A 198 10.01 30.83 22.24
CA MET A 198 9.52 29.48 22.53
C MET A 198 9.87 29.04 23.97
N PRO A 199 8.99 28.29 24.66
CA PRO A 199 9.32 27.69 25.96
C PRO A 199 10.62 26.87 25.94
N ASP A 200 11.44 27.00 26.98
CA ASP A 200 12.74 26.32 27.06
C ASP A 200 12.63 24.79 27.00
N SER A 201 11.51 24.23 27.45
CA SER A 201 11.21 22.79 27.34
C SER A 201 11.13 22.33 25.89
N MET A 202 10.40 23.06 25.03
CA MET A 202 10.25 22.75 23.61
C MET A 202 11.57 22.94 22.85
N LYS A 203 12.30 24.02 23.16
CA LYS A 203 13.66 24.23 22.62
C LYS A 203 14.59 23.06 22.96
N THR A 204 14.48 22.53 24.17
CA THR A 204 15.29 21.38 24.63
C THR A 204 14.93 20.11 23.86
N GLN A 205 13.62 19.84 23.69
CA GLN A 205 13.15 18.70 22.89
C GLN A 205 13.62 18.77 21.44
N LEU A 206 13.52 19.93 20.78
CA LEU A 206 14.01 20.12 19.41
C LEU A 206 15.52 19.97 19.29
N LYS A 207 16.29 20.48 20.27
CA LYS A 207 17.75 20.29 20.31
C LYS A 207 18.13 18.81 20.44
N ALA A 208 17.43 18.06 21.30
CA ALA A 208 17.63 16.63 21.48
C ALA A 208 17.28 15.86 20.20
N TYR A 209 16.11 16.12 19.60
CA TYR A 209 15.67 15.54 18.34
C TYR A 209 16.70 15.76 17.21
N ARG A 210 17.16 17.00 17.02
CA ARG A 210 18.19 17.32 16.02
C ARG A 210 19.52 16.61 16.29
N GLN A 211 19.85 16.32 17.54
CA GLN A 211 21.05 15.55 17.87
C GLN A 211 20.88 14.08 17.47
N VAL A 212 19.74 13.47 17.79
CA VAL A 212 19.40 12.09 17.36
C VAL A 212 19.45 11.97 15.83
N LEU A 213 18.89 12.93 15.10
CA LEU A 213 18.99 12.97 13.63
C LEU A 213 20.46 12.98 13.15
N ARG A 214 21.31 13.82 13.73
CA ARG A 214 22.73 13.89 13.34
C ARG A 214 23.46 12.57 13.55
N ASP A 215 23.15 11.88 14.64
CA ASP A 215 23.80 10.65 15.05
C ASP A 215 23.26 9.42 14.31
N LEU A 216 22.08 9.53 13.68
CA LEU A 216 21.36 8.42 13.05
C LEU A 216 22.24 7.57 12.12
N PRO A 217 22.94 8.11 11.09
CA PRO A 217 23.68 7.26 10.17
C PRO A 217 24.77 6.45 10.84
N ALA A 218 25.50 7.04 11.80
CA ALA A 218 26.57 6.35 12.51
C ALA A 218 26.03 5.28 13.47
N LYS A 219 24.92 5.57 14.16
CA LYS A 219 24.25 4.63 15.07
C LYS A 219 23.68 3.43 14.32
N MET A 220 23.02 3.66 13.19
CA MET A 220 22.44 2.61 12.36
C MET A 220 23.53 1.72 11.75
N GLN A 221 24.63 2.30 11.26
CA GLN A 221 25.80 1.53 10.80
C GLN A 221 26.41 0.67 11.90
N ALA A 222 26.57 1.22 13.12
CA ALA A 222 27.12 0.48 14.25
C ALA A 222 26.21 -0.67 14.71
N ALA A 223 24.90 -0.54 14.50
CA ALA A 223 23.90 -1.57 14.76
C ALA A 223 23.71 -2.55 13.58
N SER A 224 24.51 -2.44 12.51
CA SER A 224 24.40 -3.26 11.29
C SER A 224 23.03 -3.16 10.61
N VAL A 225 22.39 -1.99 10.68
CA VAL A 225 21.12 -1.71 10.00
C VAL A 225 21.40 -1.25 8.58
N GLU A 226 20.78 -1.93 7.61
CA GLU A 226 20.91 -1.59 6.19
C GLU A 226 20.19 -0.26 5.86
N PRO A 227 20.65 0.51 4.85
CA PRO A 227 20.11 1.84 4.55
C PRO A 227 18.59 1.87 4.31
N ASN A 228 18.02 0.86 3.63
CA ASN A 228 16.57 0.78 3.40
C ASN A 228 15.79 0.79 4.71
N ILE A 229 16.28 0.07 5.72
CA ILE A 229 15.62 -0.05 7.02
C ILE A 229 15.96 1.15 7.90
N ALA A 230 17.20 1.65 7.86
CA ALA A 230 17.61 2.84 8.60
C ALA A 230 16.75 4.06 8.25
N ASP A 231 16.33 4.19 6.98
CA ASP A 231 15.45 5.26 6.54
C ASP A 231 14.02 5.16 7.12
N MET A 232 13.58 3.94 7.47
CA MET A 232 12.29 3.67 8.12
C MET A 232 12.35 3.79 9.66
N MET A 233 13.54 4.04 10.23
CA MET A 233 13.78 4.17 11.67
C MET A 233 14.05 5.61 12.11
N PHE A 234 13.73 6.59 11.26
CA PHE A 234 13.89 8.01 11.58
C PHE A 234 13.00 8.39 12.76
N PRO A 235 13.52 9.15 13.75
CA PRO A 235 12.71 9.61 14.85
C PRO A 235 11.62 10.56 14.36
N MET A 236 10.43 10.45 14.94
CA MET A 236 9.39 11.45 14.73
C MET A 236 9.74 12.80 15.40
N ASN A 237 9.32 13.90 14.76
CA ASN A 237 9.46 15.23 15.33
C ASN A 237 8.62 15.33 16.62
N PRO A 238 9.22 15.68 17.78
CA PRO A 238 8.52 15.68 19.06
C PRO A 238 7.45 16.78 19.18
N LEU A 239 7.45 17.77 18.29
CA LEU A 239 6.44 18.82 18.22
C LEU A 239 5.41 18.59 17.11
N HIS A 240 5.49 17.45 16.41
CA HIS A 240 4.46 17.06 15.47
C HIS A 240 3.13 16.94 16.20
N VAL A 241 2.12 17.61 15.64
CA VAL A 241 0.73 17.49 16.08
C VAL A 241 -0.05 17.08 14.85
N ASP A 242 -0.73 15.93 14.96
CA ASP A 242 -1.64 15.52 13.90
C ASP A 242 -2.72 16.61 13.72
N PRO A 243 -3.13 16.88 12.46
CA PRO A 243 -4.26 17.76 12.24
C PRO A 243 -5.47 17.23 13.03
N PRO A 244 -6.32 18.12 13.57
CA PRO A 244 -7.55 17.68 14.22
C PRO A 244 -8.32 16.78 13.28
N THR A 245 -8.70 15.59 13.73
CA THR A 245 -9.62 14.71 12.99
C THR A 245 -10.88 15.53 12.68
N ASP A 246 -11.29 15.58 11.42
CA ASP A 246 -12.54 16.27 11.07
C ASP A 246 -13.67 15.55 11.82
N PRO A 247 -14.52 16.23 12.59
CA PRO A 247 -15.71 15.60 13.16
C PRO A 247 -16.64 14.95 12.11
N ALA A 248 -16.47 15.26 10.82
CA ALA A 248 -17.11 14.55 9.70
C ALA A 248 -16.53 13.16 9.39
N ASP A 249 -15.32 12.84 9.86
CA ASP A 249 -14.74 11.48 9.83
C ASP A 249 -15.27 10.61 10.99
N GLY A 250 -16.00 11.21 11.92
CA GLY A 250 -16.88 10.50 12.86
C GLY A 250 -18.23 10.24 12.19
N ASP A 251 -18.68 8.99 12.22
CA ASP A 251 -19.99 8.51 11.76
C ASP A 251 -21.01 9.62 11.45
N ALA A 252 -21.23 9.88 10.15
CA ALA A 252 -22.20 10.86 9.66
C ALA A 252 -23.64 10.60 10.13
N SER A 253 -23.93 9.47 10.79
CA SER A 253 -25.19 9.23 11.49
C SER A 253 -25.38 10.10 12.74
N LEU A 254 -24.31 10.72 13.26
CA LEU A 254 -24.33 11.58 14.45
C LEU A 254 -24.52 13.06 14.14
N THR A 255 -24.41 13.48 12.87
CA THR A 255 -24.64 14.87 12.48
C THR A 255 -26.16 15.12 12.37
N PRO A 256 -26.74 16.00 13.21
CA PRO A 256 -28.16 16.30 13.11
C PRO A 256 -28.45 16.92 11.74
N ALA A 257 -29.40 16.33 11.00
CA ALA A 257 -29.86 16.88 9.74
C ALA A 257 -30.21 18.36 9.89
N TRP A 258 -29.69 19.18 8.99
CA TRP A 258 -29.96 20.62 8.96
C TRP A 258 -31.47 20.88 8.97
N LYS A 259 -31.94 21.70 9.92
CA LYS A 259 -33.32 22.17 9.99
C LYS A 259 -33.35 23.67 9.73
N PRO A 260 -34.29 24.17 8.89
CA PRO A 260 -34.47 25.60 8.72
C PRO A 260 -34.89 26.26 10.06
N PRO A 261 -34.58 27.54 10.27
CA PRO A 261 -35.01 28.27 11.46
C PRO A 261 -36.53 28.23 11.59
N ALA A 262 -37.02 27.93 12.80
CA ALA A 262 -38.45 27.95 13.08
C ALA A 262 -39.00 29.37 12.84
N THR A 263 -39.99 29.46 11.96
CA THR A 263 -40.84 30.66 11.77
C THR A 263 -41.73 30.91 12.98
#